data_AF-N6XFU6-F1
#
_entry.id   AF-N6XFU6-F1
#
_cell.length_a   1.000
_cell.length_b   1.000
_cell.length_c   1.000
_cell.angle_alpha   90.00
_cell.angle_beta   90.00
_cell.angle_gamma   90.00
#
_symmetry.space_group_name_H-M   'P 1'
#
loop_
_entity.id
_entity.type
_entity.pdbx_description
1 polymer ?
#
loop_
_entity_poly.entity_id
_entity_poly.type
_entity_poly.pdbx_seq_one_letter_code
_entity_poly.pdbx_strand_id
1 'polypeptide(L)' 'MNTLTHELAAKARQLRPEERFALVEEILHSLDRPDPAIDRLWQEEAARRLAAYRAGRVEGIPAEDILGPL' A
#
# COMPACT_ATOMS: atom_id res chain seq x y z
N MET A 1 6.78 -20.86 -7.38
CA MET A 1 7.71 -20.53 -6.29
C MET A 1 9.00 -21.30 -6.49
N ASN A 2 10.15 -20.67 -6.26
CA ASN A 2 11.44 -21.37 -6.24
C ASN A 2 11.49 -22.29 -5.00
N THR A 3 12.23 -23.40 -5.08
CA THR A 3 12.63 -24.26 -3.96
C THR A 3 12.99 -23.48 -2.70
N LEU A 4 13.81 -22.43 -2.82
CA LEU A 4 14.20 -21.58 -1.68
C LEU A 4 13.00 -20.93 -0.99
N THR A 5 12.02 -20.44 -1.76
CA THR A 5 10.80 -19.81 -1.20
C THR A 5 9.97 -20.83 -0.40
N HIS A 6 9.90 -22.09 -0.85
CA HIS A 6 9.21 -23.15 -0.11
C HIS A 6 9.93 -23.49 1.20
N GLU A 7 11.25 -23.60 1.17
CA GLU A 7 12.07 -23.87 2.36
C GLU A 7 11.96 -22.76 3.42
N LEU A 8 12.03 -21.50 2.99
CA LEU A 8 11.84 -20.35 3.89
C LEU A 8 10.43 -20.32 4.50
N ALA A 9 9.40 -20.59 3.71
CA ALA A 9 8.03 -20.67 4.21
C ALA A 9 7.84 -21.83 5.20
N ALA A 10 8.48 -22.98 4.98
CA ALA A 10 8.45 -24.11 5.91
C ALA A 10 9.13 -23.74 7.24
N LYS A 11 10.29 -23.09 7.21
CA LYS A 11 11.01 -22.61 8.40
C LYS A 11 10.21 -21.55 9.15
N ALA A 12 9.63 -20.56 8.46
CA ALA A 12 8.82 -19.52 9.06
C ALA A 12 7.57 -20.07 9.81
N ARG A 13 7.01 -21.18 9.33
CA ARG A 13 5.89 -21.86 10.02
C ARG A 13 6.30 -22.56 11.33
N GLN A 14 7.59 -22.81 11.54
CA GLN A 14 8.10 -23.39 12.80
C GLN A 14 8.30 -22.33 13.90
N LEU A 15 8.30 -21.04 13.54
CA LEU A 15 8.37 -19.93 14.49
C LEU A 15 7.08 -19.83 15.32
N ARG A 16 7.22 -19.29 16.54
CA ARG A 16 6.08 -18.89 17.36
C ARG A 16 5.25 -17.81 16.66
N PRO A 17 3.96 -17.64 16.99
CA PRO A 17 3.10 -16.67 16.32
C PRO A 17 3.68 -15.25 16.28
N GLU A 18 4.30 -14.79 17.38
CA GLU A 18 4.84 -13.43 17.49
C GLU A 18 6.07 -13.23 16.59
N GLU A 19 6.96 -14.22 16.55
CA GLU A 19 8.16 -14.22 15.71
C GLU A 19 7.81 -14.31 14.22
N ARG A 20 6.75 -15.05 13.89
CA ARG A 20 6.22 -15.10 12.52
C ARG A 20 5.68 -13.74 12.11
N PHE A 21 4.97 -13.04 13.00
CA PHE A 21 4.48 -11.69 12.74
C PHE A 21 5.64 -10.72 12.50
N ALA A 22 6.65 -10.72 13.37
CA ALA A 22 7.84 -9.89 13.21
C ALA A 22 8.57 -10.16 11.86
N LEU A 23 8.68 -11.42 11.45
CA LEU A 23 9.26 -11.77 10.14
C LEU A 23 8.43 -11.25 8.97
N VAL A 24 7.10 -11.34 9.06
CA VAL A 24 6.19 -10.79 8.03
C VAL A 24 6.38 -9.28 7.93
N GLU A 25 6.44 -8.57 9.06
CA GLU A 25 6.69 -7.12 9.07
C GLU A 25 8.02 -6.77 8.42
N GLU A 26 9.12 -7.44 8.77
CA GLU A 26 10.43 -7.20 8.15
C GLU A 26 10.41 -7.39 6.64
N ILE A 27 9.76 -8.47 6.16
CA ILE A 27 9.61 -8.72 4.72
C ILE A 27 8.79 -7.60 4.08
N LEU A 28 7.66 -7.19 4.68
CA LEU A 28 6.83 -6.11 4.16
C LEU A 28 7.61 -4.79 4.09
N HIS A 29 8.36 -4.42 5.13
CA HIS A 29 9.22 -3.23 5.11
C HIS A 29 10.29 -3.31 4.01
N SER A 30 10.80 -4.50 3.70
CA SER A 30 11.77 -4.67 2.61
C SER A 30 11.16 -4.45 1.21
N LEU A 31 9.85 -4.65 1.08
CA LEU A 31 9.08 -4.46 -0.15
C LEU A 31 8.52 -3.03 -0.26
N ASP A 32 8.26 -2.38 0.86
CA ASP A 32 7.78 -0.99 0.95
C ASP A 32 8.92 0.01 0.73
N ARG A 33 9.56 -0.08 -0.43
CA ARG A 33 10.58 0.88 -0.85
C ARG A 33 9.92 1.94 -1.73
N PRO A 34 9.91 3.22 -1.32
CA PRO A 34 9.38 4.28 -2.16
C PRO A 34 10.19 4.32 -3.46
N ASP A 35 9.48 4.26 -4.58
CA ASP A 35 10.05 4.51 -5.90
C ASP A 35 9.82 5.99 -6.22
N PRO A 36 10.89 6.82 -6.26
CA PRO A 36 10.74 8.25 -6.48
C PRO A 36 10.05 8.61 -7.80
N ALA A 37 10.13 7.74 -8.82
CA ALA A 37 9.44 7.95 -10.08
C ALA A 37 7.93 7.73 -9.92
N ILE A 38 7.54 6.69 -9.18
CA ILE A 38 6.13 6.42 -8.86
C ILE A 38 5.56 7.53 -7.97
N ASP A 39 6.31 7.96 -6.94
CA ASP A 39 5.89 9.06 -6.06
C ASP A 39 5.63 10.35 -6.84
N ARG A 40 6.52 10.67 -7.78
CA ARG A 40 6.35 11.83 -8.66
C ARG A 40 5.08 11.72 -9.51
N LEU A 41 4.85 10.55 -10.13
CA LEU A 41 3.64 10.33 -10.95
C LEU A 41 2.36 10.45 -10.11
N TRP A 42 2.37 9.96 -8.87
CA TRP A 42 1.25 10.12 -7.94
C TRP A 42 1.00 11.58 -7.58
N GLN A 43 2.05 12.37 -7.33
CA GLN A 43 1.92 13.80 -7.04
C GLN A 43 1.31 14.56 -8.23
N GLU A 44 1.82 14.30 -9.44
CA GLU A 44 1.32 14.90 -10.67
C GLU A 44 -0.18 14.55 -10.87
N GLU A 45 -0.54 13.29 -10.68
CA GLU A 45 -1.91 12.81 -10.81
C GLU A 45 -2.85 13.41 -9.76
N ALA A 46 -2.43 13.46 -8.49
CA ALA A 46 -3.21 14.05 -7.41
C ALA A 46 -3.49 15.54 -7.67
N ALA A 47 -2.47 16.30 -8.07
CA ALA A 47 -2.59 17.71 -8.41
C ALA A 47 -3.56 17.92 -9.59
N ARG A 48 -3.44 17.08 -10.63
CA ARG A 48 -4.32 17.12 -11.81
C ARG A 48 -5.78 16.86 -11.44
N ARG A 49 -6.06 15.82 -10.64
CA ARG A 49 -7.42 15.49 -10.17
C ARG A 49 -8.02 16.60 -9.32
N LEU A 50 -7.25 17.15 -8.39
CA LEU A 50 -7.70 18.26 -7.54
C LEU A 50 -8.04 19.51 -8.36
N ALA A 51 -7.21 19.85 -9.36
CA ALA A 51 -7.48 20.97 -10.25
C ALA A 51 -8.73 20.75 -11.12
N ALA A 52 -8.97 19.53 -11.59
CA ALA A 52 -10.19 19.19 -12.33
C ALA A 52 -11.44 19.32 -11.46
N TYR A 53 -11.39 18.83 -10.22
CA TYR A 53 -12.50 18.92 -9.26
C TYR A 53 -12.83 20.38 -8.93
N ARG A 54 -11.81 21.19 -8.58
CA ARG A 54 -11.99 22.62 -8.30
C ARG A 54 -12.54 23.42 -9.50
N ALA A 55 -12.26 22.97 -10.71
CA ALA A 55 -12.79 23.57 -11.94
C ALA A 55 -14.19 23.07 -12.33
N GLY A 56 -14.81 22.18 -11.52
CA GLY A 56 -16.12 21.60 -11.83
C GLY A 56 -16.11 20.62 -13.02
N ARG A 57 -14.92 20.12 -13.41
CA ARG A 57 -14.76 19.20 -14.55
C ARG A 57 -14.92 17.72 -14.18
N VAL A 58 -14.99 17.42 -12.89
CA VAL A 58 -15.28 16.08 -12.36
C VAL A 58 -16.23 16.22 -11.18
N GLU A 59 -17.16 15.28 -11.08
CA GLU A 59 -18.08 15.18 -9.94
C GLU A 59 -17.39 14.46 -8.79
N GLY A 60 -17.45 15.04 -7.59
CA GLY A 60 -16.96 14.43 -6.37
C GLY A 60 -18.03 13.56 -5.71
N ILE A 61 -17.60 12.65 -4.83
CA ILE A 61 -18.50 11.91 -3.94
C ILE A 61 -18.46 12.61 -2.57
N PRO A 62 -19.60 12.89 -1.93
CA PRO A 62 -19.64 13.39 -0.56
C PRO A 62 -18.81 12.53 0.39
N ALA A 63 -18.13 13.17 1.35
CA ALA A 63 -17.22 12.47 2.24
C ALA A 63 -17.98 11.50 3.16
N GLU A 64 -19.19 11.88 3.59
CA GLU A 64 -20.09 11.08 4.40
C GLU A 64 -20.50 9.76 3.74
N ASP A 65 -20.57 9.72 2.40
CA ASP A 65 -20.93 8.51 1.66
C ASP A 65 -19.80 7.48 1.63
N ILE A 66 -18.55 7.91 1.89
CA ILE A 66 -17.35 7.05 1.88
C ILE A 66 -16.87 6.74 3.29
N LEU A 67 -16.82 7.74 4.17
CA LEU A 67 -16.28 7.62 5.53
C LEU A 67 -17.36 7.36 6.59
N GLY A 68 -18.63 7.56 6.25
CA GLY A 68 -19.74 7.56 7.20
C GLY A 68 -19.93 8.93 7.88
N PRO A 69 -20.92 9.04 8.80
CA PRO A 69 -21.18 10.27 9.53
C PRO A 69 -19.96 10.68 10.36
N LEU A 70 -19.58 11.96 10.27
CA LEU A 70 -18.58 12.58 11.15
C LEU A 70 -19.19 12.97 12.51
#